data_AF-A0A971BKI9-F1
#
_entry.id   AF-A0A971BKI9-F1
#
_cell.length_a   1.000
_cell.length_b   1.000
_cell.length_c   1.000
_cell.angle_alpha   90.00
_cell.angle_beta   90.00
_cell.angle_gamma   90.00
#
_symmetry.space_group_name_H-M   'P 1'
#
loop_
_entity.id
_entity.type
_entity.pdbx_description
1 polymer ?
#
loop_
_entity_poly.entity_id
_entity_poly.type
_entity_poly.pdbx_seq_one_letter_code
_entity_poly.pdbx_strand_id
1 'polypeptide(L)'
;LEFDDAFWDIDSPGLCEFLKKYAAASGENISFDIQDDFPQAVIDYATDYTETQLLYYTDEVGYEITEAKIVGLTQISNGTAGLDSGINMYRLEYRFLAADPGEVMLVCGMQMEDGYITEWGSTGQPHLLLHWENSGDETVWERVCVTTTLTMQEEYSTPEMLEQYGDMYTAATMELYGKYESGGTLSPPAATDSLFASGDIELTLNLTNDGAYNTYLANEWYSGRFKVLLGGYEWTELEMPSTEPSDFWLAAVSADGSKSMTFWANSGAGMVQYSDGNITTFWNALPANDYTESIAEDIRAEYDNLDVDYSRISFYLDGSAEDAADTFVHSAYGSHMMSLAPGNMYGMSDYDVVQWEVREVSADGDAVVGSFQCAFTPWDFNSSGIWAGNTAEGTGEYKGKLTFYREFVLQRQEDGYWHCIGLGTGGYTLPE
;
A
#
# COMPACT_ATOMS: atom_id res chain seq x y z
N LEU A 1 35.40 15.08 18.57
CA LEU A 1 34.44 14.09 18.02
C LEU A 1 33.49 13.77 19.17
N GLU A 2 32.64 14.75 19.47
CA GLU A 2 31.48 14.60 20.33
C GLU A 2 30.30 14.70 19.37
N PHE A 3 29.42 13.70 19.40
CA PHE A 3 28.15 13.72 18.71
C PHE A 3 27.15 14.38 19.67
N ASP A 4 26.54 15.48 19.23
CA ASP A 4 25.43 16.10 19.95
C ASP A 4 24.14 15.34 19.62
N ASP A 5 23.46 14.95 20.70
CA ASP A 5 22.18 14.28 20.75
C ASP A 5 21.05 15.18 20.19
N ALA A 6 20.42 14.77 19.09
CA ALA A 6 19.07 15.23 18.75
C ALA A 6 18.07 14.19 19.28
N PHE A 7 17.62 14.44 20.51
CA PHE A 7 16.54 13.74 21.19
C PHE A 7 15.22 14.15 20.51
N TRP A 8 14.53 13.22 19.84
CA TRP A 8 13.22 13.48 19.26
C TRP A 8 12.18 13.61 20.38
N ASP A 9 11.71 14.83 20.60
CA ASP A 9 10.70 15.15 21.61
C ASP A 9 9.32 14.70 21.11
N ILE A 10 8.66 13.81 21.86
CA ILE A 10 7.36 13.21 21.55
C ILE A 10 6.20 14.23 21.64
N ASP A 11 6.47 15.44 22.15
CA ASP A 11 5.49 16.48 22.42
C ASP A 11 5.36 17.55 21.30
N SER A 12 5.72 17.20 20.05
CA SER A 12 5.45 18.06 18.88
C SER A 12 3.94 18.30 18.71
N PRO A 13 3.47 19.57 18.69
CA PRO A 13 2.06 19.90 18.49
C PRO A 13 1.48 19.32 17.18
N GLY A 14 2.29 19.23 16.12
CA GLY A 14 1.92 18.64 14.84
C GLY A 14 1.79 17.12 14.88
N LEU A 15 2.63 16.43 15.66
CA LEU A 15 2.48 14.99 15.92
C LEU A 15 1.20 14.73 16.72
N CYS A 16 0.88 15.60 17.68
CA CYS A 16 -0.35 15.55 18.46
C CYS A 16 -1.62 15.84 17.63
N GLU A 17 -1.54 16.67 16.58
CA GLU A 17 -2.66 16.92 15.67
C GLU A 17 -2.83 15.82 14.62
N PHE A 18 -1.73 15.27 14.08
CA PHE A 18 -1.72 14.10 13.21
C PHE A 18 -2.25 12.85 13.94
N LEU A 19 -1.79 12.60 15.16
CA LEU A 19 -2.30 11.53 16.02
C LEU A 19 -3.73 11.80 16.51
N LYS A 20 -4.19 13.07 16.61
CA LYS A 20 -5.61 13.38 16.87
C LYS A 20 -6.51 13.18 15.66
N LYS A 21 -6.00 13.40 14.44
CA LYS A 21 -6.70 13.06 13.18
C LYS A 21 -6.81 11.53 13.04
N TYR A 22 -5.76 10.80 13.41
CA TYR A 22 -5.76 9.33 13.47
C TYR A 22 -6.62 8.77 14.63
N ALA A 23 -6.59 9.42 15.79
CA ALA A 23 -7.49 9.08 16.91
C ALA A 23 -8.94 9.52 16.64
N ALA A 24 -9.20 10.47 15.75
CA ALA A 24 -10.54 10.80 15.27
C ALA A 24 -10.99 9.90 14.09
N ALA A 25 -10.05 9.26 13.40
CA ALA A 25 -10.30 8.15 12.47
C ALA A 25 -10.36 6.78 13.18
N SER A 26 -10.33 6.76 14.52
CA SER A 26 -10.51 5.54 15.29
C SER A 26 -12.00 5.15 15.29
N GLY A 27 -12.37 4.08 14.58
CA GLY A 27 -13.61 3.32 14.77
C GLY A 27 -14.97 4.02 14.65
N GLU A 28 -15.05 5.34 14.42
CA GLU A 28 -16.32 6.08 14.37
C GLU A 28 -17.00 6.05 12.99
N ASN A 29 -16.28 5.70 11.92
CA ASN A 29 -16.81 5.71 10.55
C ASN A 29 -17.39 4.36 10.08
N ILE A 30 -17.09 3.26 10.77
CA ILE A 30 -17.66 1.94 10.46
C ILE A 30 -18.71 1.60 11.52
N SER A 31 -19.96 1.55 11.10
CA SER A 31 -21.04 1.09 11.98
C SER A 31 -21.08 -0.44 12.05
N PHE A 32 -21.37 -0.97 13.24
CA PHE A 32 -21.47 -2.40 13.48
C PHE A 32 -22.95 -2.78 13.59
N ASP A 33 -23.54 -3.24 12.48
CA ASP A 33 -24.98 -3.53 12.34
C ASP A 33 -25.30 -4.99 12.69
N ILE A 34 -24.70 -5.50 13.76
CA ILE A 34 -24.89 -6.87 14.24
C ILE A 34 -25.43 -6.84 15.67
N GLN A 35 -26.41 -7.70 15.96
CA GLN A 35 -27.06 -7.77 17.28
C GLN A 35 -26.43 -8.80 18.23
N ASP A 36 -25.54 -9.65 17.71
CA ASP A 36 -24.88 -10.70 18.47
C ASP A 36 -23.69 -10.14 19.26
N ASP A 37 -23.45 -10.72 20.44
CA ASP A 37 -22.35 -10.35 21.32
C ASP A 37 -21.09 -11.15 20.94
N PHE A 38 -20.08 -10.45 20.42
CA PHE A 38 -18.79 -11.03 20.08
C PHE A 38 -17.70 -10.56 21.05
N PRO A 39 -16.66 -11.36 21.30
CA PRO A 39 -15.51 -10.88 22.06
C PRO A 39 -14.92 -9.63 21.41
N GLN A 40 -14.56 -8.63 22.23
CA GLN A 40 -14.09 -7.32 21.73
C GLN A 40 -12.92 -7.46 20.75
N ALA A 41 -11.96 -8.36 21.00
CA ALA A 41 -10.84 -8.58 20.10
C ALA A 41 -11.26 -9.04 18.68
N VAL A 42 -12.39 -9.74 18.55
CA VAL A 42 -12.94 -10.14 17.25
C VAL A 42 -13.59 -8.94 16.55
N ILE A 43 -14.30 -8.10 17.31
CA ILE A 43 -14.88 -6.83 16.82
C ILE A 43 -13.76 -5.91 16.33
N ASP A 44 -12.70 -5.75 17.11
CA ASP A 44 -11.55 -4.93 16.76
C ASP A 44 -10.90 -5.45 15.47
N TYR A 45 -10.66 -6.76 15.35
CA TYR A 45 -10.05 -7.30 14.13
C TYR A 45 -10.94 -7.14 12.89
N ALA A 46 -12.25 -7.34 13.03
CA ALA A 46 -13.20 -7.11 11.95
C ALA A 46 -13.24 -5.64 11.53
N THR A 47 -13.16 -4.73 12.49
CA THR A 47 -13.16 -3.28 12.26
C THR A 47 -11.88 -2.87 11.54
N ASP A 48 -10.70 -3.23 12.05
CA ASP A 48 -9.40 -2.91 11.45
C ASP A 48 -9.30 -3.42 9.99
N TYR A 49 -9.75 -4.66 9.75
CA TYR A 49 -9.75 -5.21 8.39
C TYR A 49 -10.70 -4.43 7.47
N THR A 50 -11.89 -4.08 7.96
CA THR A 50 -12.88 -3.33 7.17
C THR A 50 -12.41 -1.90 6.92
N GLU A 51 -11.73 -1.26 7.87
CA GLU A 51 -11.06 0.03 7.71
C GLU A 51 -10.00 -0.03 6.60
N THR A 52 -9.19 -1.09 6.58
CA THR A 52 -8.23 -1.33 5.49
C THR A 52 -8.92 -1.39 4.13
N GLN A 53 -10.07 -2.08 4.06
CA GLN A 53 -10.85 -2.16 2.81
C GLN A 53 -11.50 -0.83 2.45
N LEU A 54 -11.99 -0.07 3.43
CA LEU A 54 -12.59 1.25 3.21
C LEU A 54 -11.57 2.21 2.59
N LEU A 55 -10.36 2.26 3.16
CA LEU A 55 -9.27 3.07 2.63
C LEU A 55 -8.95 2.68 1.18
N TYR A 56 -8.93 1.39 0.85
CA TYR A 56 -8.75 0.94 -0.54
C TYR A 56 -9.77 1.58 -1.49
N TYR A 57 -11.07 1.55 -1.15
CA TYR A 57 -12.09 2.14 -2.01
C TYR A 57 -12.03 3.67 -2.07
N THR A 58 -11.71 4.35 -0.97
CA THR A 58 -11.65 5.82 -0.95
C THR A 58 -10.41 6.38 -1.62
N ASP A 59 -9.24 5.79 -1.36
CA ASP A 59 -7.96 6.41 -1.67
C ASP A 59 -7.34 5.84 -2.96
N GLU A 60 -7.49 4.53 -3.23
CA GLU A 60 -6.99 3.93 -4.49
C GLU A 60 -8.00 4.03 -5.63
N VAL A 61 -9.26 3.66 -5.37
CA VAL A 61 -10.28 3.65 -6.43
C VAL A 61 -10.88 5.05 -6.63
N GLY A 62 -10.75 5.92 -5.63
CA GLY A 62 -11.26 7.30 -5.68
C GLY A 62 -12.77 7.40 -5.47
N TYR A 63 -13.39 6.40 -4.83
CA TYR A 63 -14.82 6.45 -4.51
C TYR A 63 -15.06 7.23 -3.23
N GLU A 64 -15.91 8.24 -3.29
CA GLU A 64 -16.44 8.84 -2.07
C GLU A 64 -17.40 7.84 -1.40
N ILE A 65 -17.01 7.29 -0.25
CA ILE A 65 -17.85 6.37 0.53
C ILE A 65 -18.61 7.17 1.60
N THR A 66 -19.93 7.11 1.54
CA THR A 66 -20.85 7.86 2.42
C THR A 66 -21.35 7.05 3.62
N GLU A 67 -21.24 5.72 3.55
CA GLU A 67 -21.61 4.81 4.63
C GLU A 67 -20.69 3.58 4.58
N ALA A 68 -20.13 3.20 5.72
CA ALA A 68 -19.40 1.95 5.88
C ALA A 68 -19.95 1.17 7.07
N LYS A 69 -20.16 -0.13 6.90
CA LYS A 69 -20.71 -0.97 7.96
C LYS A 69 -20.31 -2.43 7.86
N ILE A 70 -20.20 -3.06 9.02
CA ILE A 70 -20.10 -4.50 9.17
C ILE A 70 -21.50 -5.04 9.42
N VAL A 71 -22.00 -5.88 8.51
CA VAL A 71 -23.38 -6.39 8.52
C VAL A 71 -23.48 -7.85 8.92
N GLY A 72 -22.36 -8.56 8.93
CA GLY A 72 -22.32 -9.97 9.32
C GLY A 72 -20.94 -10.38 9.83
N LEU A 73 -20.96 -11.15 10.91
CA LEU A 73 -19.79 -11.81 11.45
C LEU A 73 -20.23 -13.21 11.87
N THR A 74 -19.96 -14.21 11.05
CA THR A 74 -20.44 -15.58 11.29
C THR A 74 -19.29 -16.46 11.72
N GLN A 75 -19.32 -16.95 12.96
CA GLN A 75 -18.36 -17.97 13.38
C GLN A 75 -18.59 -19.26 12.59
N ILE A 76 -17.53 -19.75 11.94
CA ILE A 76 -17.54 -21.02 11.24
C ILE A 76 -17.13 -22.12 12.23
N SER A 77 -17.99 -23.12 12.38
CA SER A 77 -17.69 -24.28 13.22
C SER A 77 -16.57 -25.10 12.58
N ASN A 78 -15.40 -25.10 13.20
CA ASN A 78 -14.20 -25.82 12.75
C ASN A 78 -13.76 -26.94 13.72
N GLY A 79 -14.52 -27.19 14.79
CA GLY A 79 -14.27 -28.29 15.72
C GLY A 79 -13.00 -28.16 16.58
N THR A 80 -12.36 -27.00 16.61
CA THR A 80 -11.06 -26.80 17.30
C THR A 80 -11.17 -26.29 18.73
N ALA A 81 -12.39 -25.96 19.21
CA ALA A 81 -12.60 -25.42 20.55
C ALA A 81 -12.30 -26.48 21.63
N GLY A 82 -11.29 -26.20 22.46
CA GLY A 82 -10.94 -26.91 23.68
C GLY A 82 -11.58 -26.30 24.93
N LEU A 83 -11.21 -26.82 26.10
CA LEU A 83 -11.76 -26.37 27.38
C LEU A 83 -11.27 -24.96 27.76
N ASP A 84 -9.99 -24.71 27.52
CA ASP A 84 -9.28 -23.48 27.94
C ASP A 84 -8.55 -22.80 26.77
N SER A 85 -8.67 -23.31 25.54
CA SER A 85 -8.11 -22.68 24.34
C SER A 85 -8.87 -23.12 23.09
N GLY A 86 -8.73 -22.40 21.99
CA GLY A 86 -9.32 -22.77 20.71
C GLY A 86 -8.97 -21.81 19.57
N ILE A 87 -9.39 -22.18 18.37
CA ILE A 87 -9.15 -21.39 17.16
C ILE A 87 -10.50 -21.05 16.53
N ASN A 88 -10.82 -19.77 16.42
CA ASN A 88 -12.07 -19.34 15.85
C ASN A 88 -11.83 -18.74 14.46
N MET A 89 -12.59 -19.23 13.49
CA MET A 89 -12.69 -18.62 12.16
C MET A 89 -14.02 -17.87 12.08
N TYR A 90 -13.97 -16.61 11.64
CA TYR A 90 -15.16 -15.79 11.43
C TYR A 90 -15.21 -15.34 9.98
N ARG A 91 -16.32 -15.63 9.30
CA ARG A 91 -16.63 -15.04 8.00
C ARG A 91 -17.12 -13.62 8.22
N LEU A 92 -16.45 -12.65 7.61
CA LEU A 92 -16.76 -11.23 7.71
C LEU A 92 -17.59 -10.78 6.51
N GLU A 93 -18.64 -10.01 6.75
CA GLU A 93 -19.51 -9.41 5.74
C GLU A 93 -19.63 -7.90 6.02
N TYR A 94 -19.17 -7.07 5.09
CA TYR A 94 -19.22 -5.61 5.20
C TYR A 94 -19.92 -5.00 3.97
N ARG A 95 -20.34 -3.74 4.11
CA ARG A 95 -21.03 -2.99 3.06
C ARG A 95 -20.51 -1.55 3.02
N PHE A 96 -20.20 -1.07 1.81
CA PHE A 96 -19.82 0.32 1.57
C PHE A 96 -20.78 0.98 0.57
N LEU A 97 -21.33 2.14 0.93
CA LEU A 97 -22.19 2.94 0.04
C LEU A 97 -21.37 4.06 -0.60
N ALA A 98 -21.12 3.98 -1.90
CA ALA A 98 -20.55 5.10 -2.64
C ALA A 98 -21.56 6.27 -2.74
N ALA A 99 -21.06 7.50 -2.81
CA ALA A 99 -21.88 8.69 -3.04
C ALA A 99 -22.68 8.60 -4.35
N ASP A 100 -22.03 8.04 -5.39
CA ASP A 100 -22.62 7.77 -6.70
C ASP A 100 -22.48 6.28 -7.07
N PRO A 101 -23.35 5.38 -6.56
CA PRO A 101 -23.25 3.94 -6.81
C PRO A 101 -23.30 3.55 -8.28
N GLY A 102 -23.92 4.39 -9.13
CA GLY A 102 -24.01 4.17 -10.57
C GLY A 102 -22.71 4.40 -11.33
N GLU A 103 -21.71 5.06 -10.72
CA GLU A 103 -20.39 5.31 -11.30
C GLU A 103 -19.31 4.33 -10.80
N VAL A 104 -19.67 3.43 -9.88
CA VAL A 104 -18.77 2.39 -9.40
C VAL A 104 -18.49 1.38 -10.53
N MET A 105 -17.21 1.22 -10.87
CA MET A 105 -16.73 0.20 -11.79
C MET A 105 -16.40 -1.08 -11.02
N LEU A 106 -17.20 -2.12 -11.22
CA LEU A 106 -16.96 -3.43 -10.60
C LEU A 106 -15.82 -4.16 -11.32
N VAL A 107 -14.62 -4.10 -10.73
CA VAL A 107 -13.41 -4.80 -11.19
C VAL A 107 -12.95 -5.81 -10.13
N CYS A 108 -12.01 -6.70 -10.44
CA CYS A 108 -11.43 -7.64 -9.47
C CYS A 108 -12.48 -8.40 -8.64
N GLY A 109 -13.51 -8.95 -9.30
CA GLY A 109 -14.55 -9.76 -8.64
C GLY A 109 -15.48 -9.00 -7.69
N MET A 110 -15.41 -7.66 -7.65
CA MET A 110 -16.29 -6.81 -6.85
C MET A 110 -17.77 -7.11 -7.13
N GLN A 111 -18.56 -7.19 -6.07
CA GLN A 111 -20.01 -7.30 -6.16
C GLN A 111 -20.70 -6.13 -5.46
N MET A 112 -21.84 -5.74 -6.01
CA MET A 112 -22.71 -4.72 -5.45
C MET A 112 -24.13 -5.27 -5.24
N GLU A 113 -24.68 -5.04 -4.05
CA GLU A 113 -26.03 -5.44 -3.65
C GLU A 113 -26.77 -4.22 -3.11
N ASP A 114 -27.95 -3.93 -3.66
CA ASP A 114 -28.80 -2.82 -3.23
C ASP A 114 -28.08 -1.45 -3.15
N GLY A 115 -27.10 -1.22 -4.04
CA GLY A 115 -26.30 0.00 -4.09
C GLY A 115 -25.05 0.00 -3.20
N TYR A 116 -24.84 -1.05 -2.41
CA TYR A 116 -23.67 -1.21 -1.56
C TYR A 116 -22.64 -2.13 -2.22
N ILE A 117 -21.39 -1.69 -2.26
CA ILE A 117 -20.24 -2.57 -2.51
C ILE A 117 -20.16 -3.57 -1.35
N THR A 118 -19.94 -4.84 -1.68
CA THR A 118 -19.88 -5.95 -0.72
C THR A 118 -18.45 -6.41 -0.48
N GLU A 119 -18.26 -7.31 0.49
CA GLU A 119 -16.97 -7.94 0.82
C GLU A 119 -16.42 -8.89 -0.26
N TRP A 120 -17.17 -9.12 -1.33
CA TRP A 120 -16.75 -10.02 -2.40
C TRP A 120 -15.73 -9.32 -3.31
N GLY A 121 -14.53 -9.90 -3.37
CA GLY A 121 -13.53 -9.61 -4.40
C GLY A 121 -13.19 -10.87 -5.22
N SER A 122 -12.16 -10.77 -6.05
CA SER A 122 -11.69 -11.86 -6.92
C SER A 122 -11.20 -13.07 -6.13
N THR A 123 -10.75 -12.85 -4.90
CA THR A 123 -10.33 -13.89 -3.94
C THR A 123 -11.50 -14.41 -3.07
N GLY A 124 -12.72 -13.90 -3.27
CA GLY A 124 -13.90 -14.29 -2.50
C GLY A 124 -14.00 -13.58 -1.14
N GLN A 125 -14.82 -14.14 -0.23
CA GLN A 125 -15.11 -13.48 1.07
C GLN A 125 -13.95 -13.61 2.07
N PRO A 126 -13.69 -12.58 2.88
CA PRO A 126 -12.69 -12.59 3.94
C PRO A 126 -13.12 -13.44 5.15
N HIS A 127 -12.16 -14.19 5.69
CA HIS A 127 -12.30 -15.00 6.89
C HIS A 127 -11.18 -14.66 7.88
N LEU A 128 -11.57 -14.19 9.06
CA LEU A 128 -10.66 -13.80 10.14
C LEU A 128 -10.37 -15.01 11.02
N LEU A 129 -9.09 -15.34 11.21
CA LEU A 129 -8.67 -16.43 12.07
C LEU A 129 -8.04 -15.87 13.35
N LEU A 130 -8.55 -16.31 14.50
CA LEU A 130 -8.05 -15.90 15.81
C LEU A 130 -7.83 -17.12 16.70
N HIS A 131 -6.75 -17.07 17.47
CA HIS A 131 -6.49 -17.99 18.57
C HIS A 131 -6.96 -17.36 19.88
N TRP A 132 -7.55 -18.14 20.76
CA TRP A 132 -7.85 -17.72 22.11
C TRP A 132 -7.37 -18.73 23.14
N GLU A 133 -6.94 -18.21 24.28
CA GLU A 133 -6.56 -19.00 25.45
C GLU A 133 -7.09 -18.32 26.72
N ASN A 134 -7.62 -19.12 27.63
CA ASN A 134 -8.02 -18.67 28.96
C ASN A 134 -6.79 -18.65 29.86
N SER A 135 -6.37 -17.45 30.27
CA SER A 135 -5.31 -17.24 31.24
C SER A 135 -5.92 -16.76 32.56
N GLY A 136 -6.27 -17.71 33.43
CA GLY A 136 -6.96 -17.40 34.68
C GLY A 136 -8.42 -16.99 34.46
N ASP A 137 -8.77 -15.76 34.85
CA ASP A 137 -10.12 -15.19 34.69
C ASP A 137 -10.28 -14.39 33.39
N GLU A 138 -9.22 -14.28 32.57
CA GLU A 138 -9.18 -13.50 31.34
C GLU A 138 -9.00 -14.41 30.12
N THR A 139 -9.65 -14.07 29.01
CA THR A 139 -9.43 -14.71 27.71
C THR A 139 -8.52 -13.80 26.88
N VAL A 140 -7.34 -14.30 26.55
CA VAL A 140 -6.39 -13.64 25.65
C VAL A 140 -6.73 -14.04 24.22
N TRP A 141 -6.75 -13.07 23.32
CA TRP A 141 -7.01 -13.27 21.89
C TRP A 141 -5.80 -12.83 21.07
N GLU A 142 -5.42 -13.67 20.12
CA GLU A 142 -4.34 -13.40 19.18
C GLU A 142 -4.85 -13.52 17.75
N ARG A 143 -4.51 -12.54 16.91
CA ARG A 143 -4.82 -12.57 15.48
C ARG A 143 -3.85 -13.54 14.80
N VAL A 144 -4.39 -14.53 14.09
CA VAL A 144 -3.57 -15.52 13.36
C VAL A 144 -3.31 -15.00 11.95
N CYS A 145 -4.37 -14.80 11.16
CA CYS A 145 -4.32 -14.20 9.82
C CYS A 145 -5.73 -13.94 9.27
N VAL A 146 -5.80 -13.28 8.12
CA VAL A 146 -6.98 -13.29 7.25
C VAL A 146 -6.74 -14.26 6.10
N THR A 147 -7.70 -15.12 5.82
CA THR A 147 -7.75 -15.94 4.60
C THR A 147 -9.01 -15.61 3.80
N THR A 148 -9.10 -16.12 2.58
CA THR A 148 -10.22 -15.86 1.67
C THR A 148 -10.87 -17.15 1.22
N THR A 149 -12.09 -17.04 0.70
CA THR A 149 -12.83 -18.21 0.20
C THR A 149 -12.07 -18.91 -0.93
N LEU A 150 -11.44 -18.16 -1.84
CA LEU A 150 -10.67 -18.74 -2.93
C LEU A 150 -9.44 -19.47 -2.41
N THR A 151 -8.65 -18.83 -1.53
CA THR A 151 -7.48 -19.46 -0.89
C THR A 151 -7.87 -20.77 -0.20
N MET A 152 -8.99 -20.78 0.54
CA MET A 152 -9.51 -21.99 1.18
C MET A 152 -9.89 -23.09 0.18
N GLN A 153 -10.49 -22.74 -0.94
CA GLN A 153 -10.86 -23.70 -1.99
C GLN A 153 -9.63 -24.27 -2.70
N GLU A 154 -8.63 -23.45 -2.99
CA GLU A 154 -7.47 -23.84 -3.78
C GLU A 154 -6.45 -24.62 -2.95
N GLU A 155 -6.15 -24.14 -1.74
CA GLU A 155 -5.08 -24.71 -0.92
C GLU A 155 -5.58 -25.76 0.08
N TYR A 156 -6.81 -25.60 0.60
CA TYR A 156 -7.29 -26.36 1.76
C TYR A 156 -8.47 -27.29 1.44
N SER A 157 -8.92 -27.34 0.19
CA SER A 157 -9.99 -28.22 -0.27
C SER A 157 -9.49 -29.40 -1.11
N THR A 158 -8.22 -29.80 -0.96
CA THR A 158 -7.63 -30.97 -1.62
C THR A 158 -8.30 -32.28 -1.14
N PRO A 159 -8.38 -33.34 -1.97
CA PRO A 159 -8.98 -34.62 -1.55
C PRO A 159 -8.39 -35.17 -0.25
N GLU A 160 -7.07 -35.06 -0.07
CA GLU A 160 -6.35 -35.51 1.13
C GLU A 160 -6.76 -34.72 2.36
N MET A 161 -6.84 -33.39 2.27
CA MET A 161 -7.26 -32.54 3.38
C MET A 161 -8.74 -32.72 3.73
N LEU A 162 -9.60 -32.90 2.73
CA LEU A 162 -11.01 -33.19 2.96
C LEU A 162 -11.23 -34.55 3.62
N GLU A 163 -10.43 -35.57 3.28
CA GLU A 163 -10.46 -36.86 3.98
C GLU A 163 -10.01 -36.73 5.45
N GLN A 164 -8.99 -35.91 5.70
CA GLN A 164 -8.42 -35.72 7.04
C GLN A 164 -9.28 -34.84 7.95
N TYR A 165 -9.75 -33.70 7.44
CA TYR A 165 -10.38 -32.63 8.22
C TYR A 165 -11.89 -32.54 8.02
N GLY A 166 -12.44 -33.21 7.01
CA GLY A 166 -13.87 -33.27 6.71
C GLY A 166 -14.39 -32.11 5.85
N ASP A 167 -13.84 -30.91 6.03
CA ASP A 167 -14.14 -29.74 5.21
C ASP A 167 -12.95 -28.77 5.11
N MET A 168 -13.02 -27.86 4.12
CA MET A 168 -11.96 -26.90 3.84
C MET A 168 -11.77 -25.85 4.94
N TYR A 169 -12.80 -25.55 5.74
CA TYR A 169 -12.72 -24.55 6.79
C TYR A 169 -11.93 -25.08 7.99
N THR A 170 -12.20 -26.33 8.36
CA THR A 170 -11.48 -27.07 9.38
C THR A 170 -10.03 -27.31 8.93
N ALA A 171 -9.82 -27.70 7.66
CA ALA A 171 -8.48 -27.83 7.09
C ALA A 171 -7.71 -26.50 7.16
N ALA A 172 -8.26 -25.41 6.64
CA ALA A 172 -7.63 -24.10 6.65
C ALA A 172 -7.35 -23.62 8.09
N THR A 173 -8.31 -23.77 9.01
CA THR A 173 -8.12 -23.43 10.43
C THR A 173 -6.91 -24.17 11.01
N MET A 174 -6.86 -25.49 10.87
CA MET A 174 -5.83 -26.32 11.49
C MET A 174 -4.46 -26.13 10.85
N GLU A 175 -4.39 -26.02 9.52
CA GLU A 175 -3.13 -25.85 8.80
C GLU A 175 -2.56 -24.44 8.99
N LEU A 176 -3.39 -23.38 8.91
CA LEU A 176 -2.94 -22.00 9.13
C LEU A 176 -2.53 -21.76 10.59
N TYR A 177 -3.28 -22.30 11.55
CA TYR A 177 -2.89 -22.20 12.96
C TYR A 177 -1.68 -23.07 13.27
N GLY A 178 -1.59 -24.28 12.72
CA GLY A 178 -0.42 -25.13 12.85
C GLY A 178 0.85 -24.44 12.32
N LYS A 179 0.74 -23.71 11.20
CA LYS A 179 1.79 -22.82 10.71
C LYS A 179 2.09 -21.71 11.73
N TYR A 180 1.08 -20.97 12.20
CA TYR A 180 1.27 -19.93 13.23
C TYR A 180 1.98 -20.43 14.50
N GLU A 181 1.53 -21.53 15.12
CA GLU A 181 2.12 -22.08 16.36
C GLU A 181 3.55 -22.62 16.18
N SER A 182 3.81 -23.26 15.04
CA SER A 182 5.14 -23.83 14.76
C SER A 182 6.15 -22.79 14.29
N GLY A 183 5.71 -21.53 14.11
CA GLY A 183 6.44 -20.55 13.30
C GLY A 183 6.55 -20.98 11.83
N GLY A 184 5.75 -21.94 11.40
CA GLY A 184 5.65 -22.43 10.03
C GLY A 184 5.18 -21.35 9.05
N THR A 185 5.47 -21.61 7.78
CA THR A 185 5.51 -20.55 6.78
C THR A 185 4.15 -19.98 6.39
N LEU A 186 3.98 -18.67 6.57
CA LEU A 186 2.90 -17.92 5.94
C LEU A 186 3.26 -17.61 4.48
N SER A 187 2.31 -17.81 3.57
CA SER A 187 2.42 -17.31 2.19
C SER A 187 2.70 -15.81 2.20
N PRO A 188 3.34 -15.24 1.16
CA PRO A 188 3.63 -13.80 1.12
C PRO A 188 2.44 -12.88 1.41
N PRO A 189 1.21 -13.12 0.87
CA PRO A 189 0.05 -12.30 1.23
C PRO A 189 -0.30 -12.35 2.72
N ALA A 190 -0.28 -13.55 3.32
CA ALA A 190 -0.58 -13.75 4.73
C ALA A 190 0.50 -13.16 5.66
N ALA A 191 1.73 -13.01 5.17
CA ALA A 191 2.84 -12.41 5.89
C ALA A 191 2.82 -10.87 5.88
N THR A 192 2.02 -10.24 5.01
CA THR A 192 2.03 -8.77 4.85
C THR A 192 1.66 -8.05 6.14
N ASP A 193 0.60 -8.47 6.84
CA ASP A 193 0.20 -7.83 8.11
C ASP A 193 1.32 -7.84 9.14
N SER A 194 2.03 -8.97 9.25
CA SER A 194 3.16 -9.09 10.15
C SER A 194 4.33 -8.18 9.77
N LEU A 195 4.55 -7.94 8.47
CA LEU A 195 5.62 -7.06 7.98
C LEU A 195 5.40 -5.59 8.38
N PHE A 196 4.14 -5.14 8.39
CA PHE A 196 3.75 -3.76 8.74
C PHE A 196 3.40 -3.57 10.23
N ALA A 197 3.36 -4.65 11.03
CA ALA A 197 2.91 -4.61 12.42
C ALA A 197 3.74 -3.69 13.35
N SER A 198 5.00 -3.40 13.00
CA SER A 198 5.87 -2.51 13.78
C SER A 198 5.88 -1.05 13.30
N GLY A 199 5.13 -0.73 12.24
CA GLY A 199 5.05 0.61 11.63
C GLY A 199 5.43 0.61 10.15
N ASP A 200 5.75 1.79 9.63
CA ASP A 200 6.16 1.99 8.23
C ASP A 200 7.33 1.10 7.84
N ILE A 201 7.23 0.44 6.70
CA ILE A 201 8.30 -0.42 6.19
C ILE A 201 9.30 0.41 5.39
N GLU A 202 10.56 -0.01 5.40
CA GLU A 202 11.58 0.50 4.49
C GLU A 202 11.55 -0.31 3.18
N LEU A 203 11.31 0.36 2.05
CA LEU A 203 11.34 -0.23 0.72
C LEU A 203 12.56 0.27 -0.08
N THR A 204 13.46 -0.65 -0.42
CA THR A 204 14.72 -0.36 -1.11
C THR A 204 14.80 -1.08 -2.45
N LEU A 205 15.07 -0.33 -3.52
CA LEU A 205 15.44 -0.90 -4.82
C LEU A 205 16.93 -1.26 -4.83
N ASN A 206 17.25 -2.44 -5.38
CA ASN A 206 18.61 -2.87 -5.62
C ASN A 206 18.78 -3.29 -7.08
N LEU A 207 19.89 -2.87 -7.71
CA LEU A 207 20.27 -3.29 -9.05
C LEU A 207 21.53 -4.14 -8.99
N THR A 208 21.60 -5.20 -9.81
CA THR A 208 22.70 -6.18 -9.76
C THR A 208 24.10 -5.60 -9.97
N ASN A 209 24.23 -4.48 -10.68
CA ASN A 209 25.52 -3.85 -10.98
C ASN A 209 25.78 -2.55 -10.20
N ASP A 210 24.73 -1.92 -9.66
CA ASP A 210 24.80 -0.57 -9.10
C ASP A 210 24.51 -0.54 -7.59
N GLY A 211 24.02 -1.65 -7.02
CA GLY A 211 23.75 -1.78 -5.59
C GLY A 211 22.40 -1.17 -5.18
N ALA A 212 22.30 -0.78 -3.92
CA ALA A 212 21.09 -0.20 -3.35
C ALA A 212 20.92 1.26 -3.80
N TYR A 213 19.70 1.58 -4.23
CA TYR A 213 19.23 2.94 -4.45
C TYR A 213 18.53 3.45 -3.18
N ASN A 214 17.90 4.62 -3.27
CA ASN A 214 17.20 5.23 -2.15
C ASN A 214 16.20 4.27 -1.52
N THR A 215 16.06 4.37 -0.20
CA THR A 215 15.05 3.68 0.59
C THR A 215 13.91 4.64 0.88
N TYR A 216 12.68 4.16 0.73
CA TYR A 216 11.46 4.92 1.03
C TYR A 216 10.64 4.26 2.11
N LEU A 217 10.01 5.08 2.94
CA LEU A 217 9.06 4.60 3.94
C LEU A 217 7.73 4.36 3.25
N ALA A 218 7.25 3.12 3.29
CA ALA A 218 5.93 2.74 2.86
C ALA A 218 5.08 2.56 4.12
N ASN A 219 4.15 3.48 4.34
CA ASN A 219 3.30 3.49 5.52
C ASN A 219 2.24 2.38 5.50
N GLU A 220 1.43 2.29 6.55
CA GLU A 220 0.40 1.25 6.70
C GLU A 220 -0.55 1.13 5.49
N TRP A 221 -0.75 2.22 4.74
CA TRP A 221 -1.50 2.19 3.48
C TRP A 221 -0.95 1.18 2.48
N TYR A 222 0.38 1.11 2.36
CA TYR A 222 1.06 0.15 1.48
C TYR A 222 0.86 -1.29 1.92
N SER A 223 0.40 -1.57 3.15
CA SER A 223 0.04 -2.94 3.55
C SER A 223 -1.14 -3.47 2.73
N GLY A 224 -2.14 -2.63 2.46
CA GLY A 224 -3.28 -2.94 1.60
C GLY A 224 -2.83 -3.16 0.16
N ARG A 225 -1.98 -2.27 -0.36
CA ARG A 225 -1.38 -2.39 -1.71
C ARG A 225 -0.62 -3.69 -1.87
N PHE A 226 0.25 -4.03 -0.93
CA PHE A 226 1.01 -5.28 -0.95
C PHE A 226 0.09 -6.49 -0.96
N LYS A 227 -0.98 -6.51 -0.16
CA LYS A 227 -1.96 -7.61 -0.18
C LYS A 227 -2.66 -7.76 -1.53
N VAL A 228 -3.05 -6.64 -2.16
CA VAL A 228 -3.69 -6.67 -3.49
C VAL A 228 -2.74 -7.23 -4.53
N LEU A 229 -1.50 -6.73 -4.58
CA LEU A 229 -0.50 -7.19 -5.54
C LEU A 229 -0.15 -8.66 -5.30
N LEU A 230 0.15 -9.05 -4.06
CA LEU A 230 0.50 -10.42 -3.72
C LEU A 230 -0.67 -11.39 -3.91
N GLY A 231 -1.91 -10.94 -3.71
CA GLY A 231 -3.12 -11.70 -4.01
C GLY A 231 -3.37 -11.91 -5.51
N GLY A 232 -2.67 -11.19 -6.39
CA GLY A 232 -2.68 -11.39 -7.84
C GLY A 232 -1.89 -12.60 -8.33
N TYR A 233 -1.29 -13.37 -7.41
CA TYR A 233 -0.43 -14.52 -7.70
C TYR A 233 -0.84 -15.76 -6.92
N GLU A 234 -0.68 -16.92 -7.55
CA GLU A 234 -0.63 -18.21 -6.90
C GLU A 234 0.80 -18.46 -6.38
N TRP A 235 0.91 -19.00 -5.17
CA TRP A 235 2.19 -19.13 -4.46
C TRP A 235 2.58 -20.58 -4.25
N THR A 236 3.79 -20.94 -4.68
CA THR A 236 4.37 -22.26 -4.41
C THR A 236 5.64 -22.11 -3.57
N GLU A 237 5.67 -22.72 -2.39
CA GLU A 237 6.86 -22.74 -1.53
C GLU A 237 8.02 -23.50 -2.18
N LEU A 238 9.23 -23.00 -2.03
CA LEU A 238 10.46 -23.55 -2.59
C LEU A 238 11.41 -23.99 -1.47
N GLU A 239 12.01 -25.18 -1.59
CA GLU A 239 12.95 -25.70 -0.58
C GLU A 239 14.31 -24.98 -0.52
N MET A 240 14.62 -24.11 -1.49
CA MET A 240 15.69 -23.10 -1.53
C MET A 240 15.95 -22.79 -3.03
N PRO A 241 15.73 -21.57 -3.50
CA PRO A 241 15.70 -21.28 -4.92
C PRO A 241 17.10 -21.26 -5.54
N SER A 242 17.13 -21.58 -6.84
CA SER A 242 18.24 -21.25 -7.72
C SER A 242 18.52 -19.74 -7.68
N THR A 243 19.78 -19.35 -7.44
CA THR A 243 20.23 -17.96 -7.52
C THR A 243 20.37 -17.52 -8.99
N GLU A 244 19.28 -17.58 -9.75
CA GLU A 244 19.28 -16.95 -11.07
C GLU A 244 19.62 -15.47 -10.91
N PRO A 245 20.44 -14.90 -11.80
CA PRO A 245 20.71 -13.48 -11.76
C PRO A 245 19.41 -12.74 -12.04
N SER A 246 18.99 -11.94 -11.06
CA SER A 246 17.93 -10.95 -11.25
C SER A 246 18.55 -9.66 -11.78
N ASP A 247 17.86 -8.91 -12.64
CA ASP A 247 18.36 -7.59 -13.04
C ASP A 247 18.20 -6.56 -11.90
N PHE A 248 17.13 -6.72 -11.11
CA PHE A 248 16.84 -5.91 -9.93
C PHE A 248 16.02 -6.68 -8.90
N TRP A 249 16.09 -6.28 -7.64
CA TRP A 249 15.19 -6.77 -6.60
C TRP A 249 14.77 -5.64 -5.67
N LEU A 250 13.62 -5.80 -5.03
CA LEU A 250 13.16 -4.89 -3.97
C LEU A 250 13.23 -5.60 -2.62
N ALA A 251 13.70 -4.87 -1.61
CA ALA A 251 13.70 -5.32 -0.23
C ALA A 251 12.75 -4.43 0.58
N ALA A 252 11.72 -5.05 1.15
CA ALA A 252 10.84 -4.47 2.16
C ALA A 252 11.31 -4.94 3.54
N VAL A 253 11.51 -4.03 4.49
CA VAL A 253 11.99 -4.33 5.84
C VAL A 253 11.05 -3.68 6.86
N SER A 254 10.64 -4.41 7.89
CA SER A 254 9.77 -3.88 8.95
C SER A 254 10.45 -2.74 9.72
N ALA A 255 9.68 -1.84 10.33
CA ALA A 255 10.20 -0.67 11.04
C ALA A 255 11.24 -1.00 12.14
N ASP A 256 11.06 -2.15 12.80
CA ASP A 256 11.96 -2.67 13.83
C ASP A 256 13.11 -3.54 13.27
N GLY A 257 13.16 -3.72 11.95
CA GLY A 257 14.16 -4.51 11.23
C GLY A 257 14.06 -6.02 11.47
N SER A 258 13.03 -6.50 12.18
CA SER A 258 12.92 -7.91 12.56
C SER A 258 12.40 -8.79 11.42
N LYS A 259 11.70 -8.22 10.44
CA LYS A 259 11.08 -8.93 9.32
C LYS A 259 11.46 -8.30 7.99
N SER A 260 11.50 -9.12 6.96
CA SER A 260 11.74 -8.63 5.61
C SER A 260 11.09 -9.48 4.53
N MET A 261 10.79 -8.85 3.41
CA MET A 261 10.34 -9.49 2.20
C MET A 261 11.22 -9.01 1.03
N THR A 262 11.71 -9.92 0.20
CA THR A 262 12.56 -9.58 -0.95
C THR A 262 11.96 -10.13 -2.23
N PHE A 263 11.73 -9.25 -3.19
CA PHE A 263 11.06 -9.52 -4.47
C PHE A 263 12.10 -9.53 -5.58
N TRP A 264 12.36 -10.70 -6.16
CA TRP A 264 13.36 -10.90 -7.19
C TRP A 264 12.71 -10.95 -8.57
N ALA A 265 13.18 -10.09 -9.49
CA ALA A 265 12.83 -10.15 -10.91
C ALA A 265 13.61 -11.28 -11.60
N ASN A 266 13.37 -12.52 -11.20
CA ASN A 266 13.92 -13.71 -11.84
C ASN A 266 13.03 -14.12 -13.02
N SER A 267 13.45 -15.14 -13.80
CA SER A 267 12.65 -15.63 -14.91
C SER A 267 11.22 -16.03 -14.49
N GLY A 268 10.23 -15.77 -15.35
CA GLY A 268 8.82 -15.97 -15.03
C GLY A 268 8.24 -14.79 -14.25
N ALA A 269 7.32 -15.07 -13.32
CA ALA A 269 6.64 -14.04 -12.54
C ALA A 269 7.37 -13.61 -11.27
N GLY A 270 8.61 -14.06 -11.10
CA GLY A 270 9.47 -13.69 -9.99
C GLY A 270 9.32 -14.59 -8.76
N MET A 271 10.08 -14.23 -7.73
CA MET A 271 10.21 -15.00 -6.50
C MET A 271 10.23 -14.07 -5.29
N VAL A 272 9.63 -14.52 -4.21
CA VAL A 272 9.62 -13.80 -2.94
C VAL A 272 10.37 -14.58 -1.87
N GLN A 273 11.32 -13.93 -1.22
CA GLN A 273 11.88 -14.39 0.04
C GLN A 273 11.14 -13.68 1.17
N TYR A 274 10.65 -14.39 2.18
CA TYR A 274 10.14 -13.80 3.41
C TYR A 274 10.94 -14.28 4.61
N SER A 275 11.30 -13.36 5.50
CA SER A 275 12.00 -13.61 6.75
C SER A 275 11.22 -13.00 7.90
N ASP A 276 10.85 -13.79 8.90
CA ASP A 276 10.15 -13.30 10.10
C ASP A 276 11.09 -12.95 11.27
N GLY A 277 12.40 -13.12 11.06
CA GLY A 277 13.48 -12.92 12.03
C GLY A 277 14.07 -14.23 12.57
N ASN A 278 13.33 -15.34 12.45
CA ASN A 278 13.75 -16.67 12.90
C ASN A 278 13.85 -17.65 11.73
N ILE A 279 12.93 -17.56 10.78
CA ILE A 279 12.75 -18.48 9.66
C ILE A 279 12.75 -17.66 8.37
N THR A 280 13.50 -18.14 7.37
CA THR A 280 13.50 -17.59 6.01
C THR A 280 12.88 -18.61 5.06
N THR A 281 11.96 -18.13 4.22
CA THR A 281 11.26 -18.95 3.23
C THR A 281 11.27 -18.31 1.87
N PHE A 282 11.01 -19.12 0.85
CA PHE A 282 11.11 -18.74 -0.54
C PHE A 282 9.89 -19.24 -1.29
N TRP A 283 9.36 -18.39 -2.15
CA TRP A 283 8.09 -18.59 -2.80
C TRP A 283 8.22 -18.24 -4.27
N ASN A 284 7.80 -19.15 -5.14
CA ASN A 284 7.62 -18.86 -6.54
C ASN A 284 6.25 -18.22 -6.75
N ALA A 285 6.22 -17.10 -7.49
CA ALA A 285 4.99 -16.48 -7.93
C ALA A 285 4.54 -17.09 -9.28
N LEU A 286 3.24 -17.32 -9.43
CA LEU A 286 2.60 -17.62 -10.70
C LEU A 286 1.42 -16.65 -10.89
N PRO A 287 1.29 -15.97 -12.04
CA PRO A 287 0.18 -15.04 -12.25
C PRO A 287 -1.17 -15.75 -12.13
N ALA A 288 -2.06 -15.23 -11.29
CA ALA A 288 -3.42 -15.76 -11.16
C ALA A 288 -4.36 -15.22 -12.25
N ASN A 289 -3.92 -14.22 -13.04
CA ASN A 289 -4.71 -13.59 -14.09
C ASN A 289 -3.82 -13.09 -15.24
N ASP A 290 -4.45 -12.79 -16.40
CA ASP A 290 -3.76 -12.42 -17.64
C ASP A 290 -3.09 -11.03 -17.61
N TYR A 291 -3.28 -10.25 -16.53
CA TYR A 291 -2.76 -8.88 -16.42
C TYR A 291 -1.59 -8.77 -15.43
N THR A 292 -1.30 -9.81 -14.64
CA THR A 292 -0.13 -9.87 -13.77
C THR A 292 1.01 -10.59 -14.49
N GLU A 293 2.19 -9.98 -14.53
CA GLU A 293 3.34 -10.58 -15.24
C GLU A 293 4.50 -10.87 -14.30
N SER A 294 4.84 -9.96 -13.38
CA SER A 294 5.99 -10.11 -12.49
C SER A 294 5.78 -9.42 -11.15
N ILE A 295 5.86 -10.15 -10.04
CA ILE A 295 5.66 -9.56 -8.70
C ILE A 295 6.73 -8.50 -8.40
N ALA A 296 7.95 -8.68 -8.89
CA ALA A 296 9.01 -7.71 -8.69
C ALA A 296 8.75 -6.41 -9.47
N GLU A 297 8.13 -6.49 -10.66
CA GLU A 297 7.74 -5.30 -11.43
C GLU A 297 6.54 -4.59 -10.79
N ASP A 298 5.57 -5.34 -10.26
CA ASP A 298 4.43 -4.80 -9.52
C ASP A 298 4.89 -4.04 -8.26
N ILE A 299 5.80 -4.62 -7.48
CA ILE A 299 6.37 -3.94 -6.30
C ILE A 299 7.32 -2.81 -6.73
N ARG A 300 7.99 -2.93 -7.88
CA ARG A 300 8.79 -1.84 -8.45
C ARG A 300 7.92 -0.64 -8.78
N ALA A 301 6.71 -0.86 -9.26
CA ALA A 301 5.77 0.22 -9.55
C ALA A 301 5.44 1.04 -8.30
N GLU A 302 5.23 0.37 -7.16
CA GLU A 302 4.99 1.04 -5.87
C GLU A 302 6.22 1.82 -5.39
N TYR A 303 7.42 1.27 -5.58
CA TYR A 303 8.67 1.99 -5.32
C TYR A 303 8.79 3.24 -6.20
N ASP A 304 8.51 3.14 -7.50
CA ASP A 304 8.61 4.26 -8.43
C ASP A 304 7.60 5.38 -8.09
N ASN A 305 6.42 5.04 -7.55
CA ASN A 305 5.44 6.00 -7.03
C ASN A 305 5.98 6.75 -5.79
N LEU A 306 6.64 6.06 -4.87
CA LEU A 306 7.33 6.69 -3.73
C LEU A 306 8.53 7.54 -4.17
N ASP A 307 9.22 7.08 -5.22
CA ASP A 307 10.40 7.74 -5.76
C ASP A 307 10.06 9.08 -6.42
N VAL A 308 8.94 9.12 -7.15
CA VAL A 308 8.49 10.31 -7.89
C VAL A 308 7.74 11.33 -7.03
N ASP A 309 7.32 10.96 -5.81
CA ASP A 309 6.46 11.79 -4.96
C ASP A 309 6.94 13.25 -4.88
N TYR A 310 6.02 14.16 -5.21
CA TYR A 310 6.27 15.60 -5.23
C TYR A 310 6.59 16.16 -3.84
N SER A 311 6.12 15.51 -2.77
CA SER A 311 6.32 15.95 -1.37
C SER A 311 7.81 16.01 -1.00
N ARG A 312 8.65 15.33 -1.78
CA ARG A 312 10.10 15.27 -1.62
C ARG A 312 10.83 16.44 -2.28
N ILE A 313 10.14 17.24 -3.08
CA ILE A 313 10.71 18.42 -3.69
C ILE A 313 10.72 19.54 -2.65
N SER A 314 11.88 19.74 -2.06
CA SER A 314 12.17 20.88 -1.19
C SER A 314 13.42 21.61 -1.65
N PHE A 315 13.43 22.94 -1.52
CA PHE A 315 14.57 23.75 -1.88
C PHE A 315 14.62 25.05 -1.07
N TYR A 316 15.83 25.49 -0.78
CA TYR A 316 16.06 26.76 -0.10
C TYR A 316 16.12 27.89 -1.14
N LEU A 317 15.36 28.95 -0.89
CA LEU A 317 15.45 30.19 -1.64
C LEU A 317 15.15 31.38 -0.74
N ASP A 318 16.10 32.31 -0.66
CA ASP A 318 15.92 33.62 -0.02
C ASP A 318 15.37 34.61 -1.07
N GLY A 319 14.07 34.49 -1.36
CA GLY A 319 13.38 35.23 -2.42
C GLY A 319 11.88 35.35 -2.17
N SER A 320 11.17 35.98 -3.12
CA SER A 320 9.71 36.05 -3.11
C SER A 320 9.06 34.70 -3.42
N ALA A 321 7.75 34.59 -3.16
CA ALA A 321 6.99 33.39 -3.52
C ALA A 321 6.97 33.16 -5.05
N GLU A 322 6.97 34.25 -5.83
CA GLU A 322 7.10 34.19 -7.28
C GLU A 322 8.50 33.71 -7.72
N ASP A 323 9.57 34.11 -7.04
CA ASP A 323 10.92 33.59 -7.30
C ASP A 323 10.99 32.09 -6.97
N ALA A 324 10.28 31.65 -5.93
CA ALA A 324 10.19 30.24 -5.55
C ALA A 324 9.44 29.43 -6.62
N ALA A 325 8.32 29.96 -7.13
CA ALA A 325 7.59 29.36 -8.23
C ALA A 325 8.45 29.23 -9.51
N ASP A 326 9.18 30.28 -9.87
CA ASP A 326 10.12 30.24 -11.02
C ASP A 326 11.21 29.17 -10.83
N THR A 327 11.81 29.13 -9.63
CA THR A 327 12.85 28.17 -9.27
C THR A 327 12.32 26.73 -9.29
N PHE A 328 11.10 26.51 -8.80
CA PHE A 328 10.47 25.21 -8.82
C PHE A 328 10.28 24.70 -10.25
N VAL A 329 9.66 25.52 -11.11
CA VAL A 329 9.30 25.13 -12.48
C VAL A 329 10.54 24.96 -13.36
N HIS A 330 11.53 25.86 -13.29
CA HIS A 330 12.70 25.81 -14.16
C HIS A 330 13.86 24.95 -13.64
N SER A 331 13.85 24.59 -12.36
CA SER A 331 14.98 23.87 -11.76
C SER A 331 14.56 22.70 -10.87
N ALA A 332 13.84 22.95 -9.78
CA ALA A 332 13.64 21.92 -8.74
C ALA A 332 12.85 20.72 -9.28
N TYR A 333 11.75 20.96 -9.98
CA TYR A 333 10.90 19.90 -10.52
C TYR A 333 11.63 19.05 -11.56
N GLY A 334 12.23 19.68 -12.58
CA GLY A 334 12.99 18.96 -13.60
C GLY A 334 14.17 18.18 -13.02
N SER A 335 14.86 18.75 -12.03
CA SER A 335 15.99 18.07 -11.37
C SER A 335 15.55 16.84 -10.60
N HIS A 336 14.43 16.92 -9.87
CA HIS A 336 13.81 15.77 -9.18
C HIS A 336 13.53 14.64 -10.16
N MET A 337 12.78 14.94 -11.23
CA MET A 337 12.38 13.94 -12.23
C MET A 337 13.54 13.31 -13.01
N MET A 338 14.63 14.06 -13.22
CA MET A 338 15.86 13.53 -13.86
C MET A 338 16.75 12.74 -12.88
N SER A 339 16.47 12.79 -11.58
CA SER A 339 17.26 12.14 -10.52
C SER A 339 16.64 10.84 -9.98
N LEU A 340 15.48 10.44 -10.52
CA LEU A 340 14.78 9.21 -10.15
C LEU A 340 15.67 7.97 -10.37
N ALA A 341 15.32 6.87 -9.70
CA ALA A 341 16.03 5.61 -9.81
C ALA A 341 16.04 5.11 -11.27
N PRO A 342 17.13 4.48 -11.76
CA PRO A 342 17.20 4.01 -13.14
C PRO A 342 16.05 3.08 -13.51
N GLY A 343 15.49 3.33 -14.69
CA GLY A 343 14.32 2.59 -15.19
C GLY A 343 13.01 2.96 -14.50
N ASN A 344 12.98 4.01 -13.67
CA ASN A 344 11.73 4.49 -13.08
C ASN A 344 10.71 4.85 -14.18
N MET A 345 9.47 4.40 -14.01
CA MET A 345 8.39 4.55 -14.98
C MET A 345 8.03 6.02 -15.33
N TYR A 346 8.41 6.97 -14.47
CA TYR A 346 8.19 8.41 -14.65
C TYR A 346 9.46 9.17 -15.08
N GLY A 347 10.58 8.46 -15.22
CA GLY A 347 11.88 9.04 -15.53
C GLY A 347 11.88 9.83 -16.84
N MET A 348 12.52 11.01 -16.79
CA MET A 348 12.62 11.91 -17.94
C MET A 348 14.01 12.51 -18.10
N SER A 349 14.27 13.02 -19.30
CA SER A 349 15.47 13.75 -19.70
C SER A 349 15.08 14.95 -20.56
N ASP A 350 16.03 15.85 -20.86
CA ASP A 350 15.83 16.99 -21.76
C ASP A 350 14.60 17.86 -21.39
N TYR A 351 14.39 18.07 -20.08
CA TYR A 351 13.29 18.86 -19.55
C TYR A 351 13.38 20.33 -19.99
N ASP A 352 12.26 20.86 -20.49
CA ASP A 352 12.11 22.25 -20.90
C ASP A 352 10.75 22.80 -20.46
N VAL A 353 10.71 24.06 -20.06
CA VAL A 353 9.47 24.73 -19.63
C VAL A 353 8.84 25.39 -20.84
N VAL A 354 7.63 24.98 -21.20
CA VAL A 354 6.88 25.50 -22.34
C VAL A 354 6.20 26.82 -21.98
N GLN A 355 5.48 26.81 -20.86
CA GLN A 355 4.79 27.97 -20.31
C GLN A 355 4.55 27.75 -18.82
N TRP A 356 4.45 28.82 -18.06
CA TRP A 356 4.08 28.75 -16.65
C TRP A 356 3.49 30.09 -16.19
N GLU A 357 2.75 30.04 -15.10
CA GLU A 357 2.18 31.23 -14.46
C GLU A 357 2.02 31.03 -12.96
N VAL A 358 2.11 32.15 -12.22
CA VAL A 358 1.67 32.25 -10.83
C VAL A 358 0.20 32.68 -10.84
N ARG A 359 -0.65 31.90 -10.18
CA ARG A 359 -2.07 32.20 -10.03
C ARG A 359 -2.33 33.06 -8.79
N GLU A 360 -1.75 32.67 -7.65
CA GLU A 360 -2.02 33.31 -6.37
C GLU A 360 -0.82 33.19 -5.42
N VAL A 361 -0.64 34.19 -4.55
CA VAL A 361 0.39 34.23 -3.50
C VAL A 361 -0.29 34.60 -2.19
N SER A 362 0.10 33.96 -1.09
CA SER A 362 -0.43 34.25 0.25
C SER A 362 -0.08 35.66 0.70
N ALA A 363 -0.85 36.19 1.66
CA ALA A 363 -0.71 37.59 2.11
C ALA A 363 0.64 37.88 2.80
N ASP A 364 1.22 36.86 3.42
CA ASP A 364 2.54 36.81 4.05
C ASP A 364 3.66 36.40 3.08
N GLY A 365 3.31 35.93 1.87
CA GLY A 365 4.25 35.57 0.82
C GLY A 365 5.05 34.31 1.11
N ASP A 366 4.51 33.41 1.93
CA ASP A 366 5.09 32.12 2.26
C ASP A 366 4.43 30.94 1.53
N ALA A 367 3.39 31.18 0.74
CA ALA A 367 2.76 30.18 -0.11
C ALA A 367 2.44 30.74 -1.50
N VAL A 368 2.53 29.88 -2.50
CA VAL A 368 2.24 30.22 -3.90
C VAL A 368 1.55 29.05 -4.60
N VAL A 369 0.55 29.40 -5.40
CA VAL A 369 -0.14 28.48 -6.31
C VAL A 369 0.13 28.92 -7.74
N GLY A 370 0.49 27.98 -8.58
CA GLY A 370 0.76 28.24 -9.98
C GLY A 370 0.50 27.03 -10.86
N SER A 371 0.82 27.19 -12.14
CA SER A 371 0.77 26.10 -13.09
C SER A 371 1.89 26.18 -14.11
N PHE A 372 2.25 25.04 -14.69
CA PHE A 372 3.24 24.97 -15.76
C PHE A 372 2.90 23.86 -16.75
N GLN A 373 3.40 24.06 -17.97
CA GLN A 373 3.50 23.04 -19.00
C GLN A 373 4.98 22.83 -19.30
N CYS A 374 5.39 21.57 -19.41
CA CYS A 374 6.76 21.22 -19.78
C CYS A 374 6.80 20.32 -21.02
N ALA A 375 7.98 20.20 -21.60
CA ALA A 375 8.32 19.26 -22.63
C ALA A 375 9.56 18.46 -22.22
N PHE A 376 9.58 17.15 -22.46
CA PHE A 376 10.68 16.28 -22.02
C PHE A 376 10.81 15.04 -22.91
N THR A 377 11.95 14.38 -22.81
CA THR A 377 12.22 13.07 -23.42
C THR A 377 11.99 12.00 -22.35
N PRO A 378 10.99 11.11 -22.46
CA PRO A 378 10.81 10.02 -21.50
C PRO A 378 11.96 9.01 -21.58
N TRP A 379 12.33 8.38 -20.46
CA TRP A 379 13.31 7.28 -20.48
C TRP A 379 12.74 6.04 -21.18
N ASP A 380 11.46 5.75 -20.95
CA ASP A 380 10.68 4.78 -21.71
C ASP A 380 9.40 5.43 -22.22
N PHE A 381 9.29 5.52 -23.55
CA PHE A 381 8.12 6.08 -24.21
C PHE A 381 6.87 5.20 -24.07
N ASN A 382 6.99 3.91 -23.79
CA ASN A 382 5.83 3.01 -23.68
C ASN A 382 5.40 2.78 -22.22
N SER A 383 6.10 3.35 -21.25
CA SER A 383 5.78 3.17 -19.84
C SER A 383 4.42 3.77 -19.50
N SER A 384 3.56 3.03 -18.81
CA SER A 384 2.23 3.50 -18.43
C SER A 384 2.28 4.73 -17.52
N GLY A 385 3.28 4.80 -16.62
CA GLY A 385 3.45 5.89 -15.67
C GLY A 385 3.60 7.25 -16.34
N ILE A 386 4.46 7.37 -17.36
CA ILE A 386 4.69 8.65 -18.03
C ILE A 386 3.48 9.16 -18.82
N TRP A 387 2.59 8.25 -19.24
CA TRP A 387 1.33 8.57 -19.93
C TRP A 387 0.16 8.86 -19.01
N ALA A 388 0.32 8.69 -17.70
CA ALA A 388 -0.74 8.97 -16.74
C ALA A 388 -1.14 10.46 -16.75
N GLY A 389 -2.45 10.71 -16.68
CA GLY A 389 -3.02 12.05 -16.64
C GLY A 389 -3.15 12.72 -18.01
N ASN A 390 -2.53 13.88 -18.17
CA ASN A 390 -2.71 14.76 -19.34
C ASN A 390 -1.47 14.84 -20.25
N THR A 391 -0.64 13.79 -20.27
CA THR A 391 0.53 13.71 -21.14
C THR A 391 0.10 13.58 -22.62
N ALA A 392 0.77 14.30 -23.50
CA ALA A 392 0.54 14.29 -24.94
C ALA A 392 1.85 14.40 -25.72
N GLU A 393 1.88 13.92 -26.96
CA GLU A 393 3.00 14.15 -27.87
C GLU A 393 3.16 15.65 -28.18
N GLY A 394 4.39 16.13 -28.10
CA GLY A 394 4.75 17.50 -28.42
C GLY A 394 4.56 17.80 -29.91
N THR A 395 4.20 19.05 -30.20
CA THR A 395 4.04 19.56 -31.57
C THR A 395 4.99 20.73 -31.82
N GLY A 396 5.13 21.16 -33.08
CA GLY A 396 5.99 22.29 -33.43
C GLY A 396 7.46 22.02 -33.10
N GLU A 397 8.07 22.91 -32.29
CA GLU A 397 9.46 22.77 -31.84
C GLU A 397 9.69 21.60 -30.87
N TYR A 398 8.63 21.13 -30.21
CA TYR A 398 8.66 19.99 -29.28
C TYR A 398 8.31 18.66 -29.95
N LYS A 399 8.29 18.60 -31.29
CA LYS A 399 8.02 17.36 -32.01
C LYS A 399 9.05 16.28 -31.65
N GLY A 400 8.57 15.13 -31.17
CA GLY A 400 9.40 14.01 -30.71
C GLY A 400 9.68 14.01 -29.20
N LYS A 401 9.17 14.99 -28.46
CA LYS A 401 9.10 15.00 -27.00
C LYS A 401 7.67 14.69 -26.53
N LEU A 402 7.52 14.39 -25.24
CA LEU A 402 6.23 14.42 -24.55
C LEU A 402 6.05 15.76 -23.86
N THR A 403 4.79 16.13 -23.63
CA THR A 403 4.39 17.35 -22.91
C THR A 403 3.27 17.03 -21.94
N PHE A 404 3.27 17.67 -20.78
CA PHE A 404 2.11 17.64 -19.88
C PHE A 404 1.91 18.99 -19.20
N TYR A 405 0.77 19.14 -18.53
CA TYR A 405 0.45 20.30 -17.70
C TYR A 405 0.28 19.89 -16.23
N ARG A 406 0.78 20.71 -15.30
CA ARG A 406 0.57 20.53 -13.86
C ARG A 406 0.24 21.86 -13.19
N GLU A 407 -0.63 21.81 -12.19
CA GLU A 407 -0.75 22.81 -11.13
C GLU A 407 0.13 22.42 -9.95
N PHE A 408 0.65 23.41 -9.23
CA PHE A 408 1.47 23.20 -8.04
C PHE A 408 1.09 24.14 -6.91
N VAL A 409 1.38 23.70 -5.69
CA VAL A 409 1.35 24.50 -4.47
C VAL A 409 2.70 24.38 -3.79
N LEU A 410 3.32 25.53 -3.50
CA LEU A 410 4.52 25.59 -2.67
C LEU A 410 4.20 26.32 -1.38
N GLN A 411 4.78 25.86 -0.29
CA GLN A 411 4.73 26.55 1.00
C GLN A 411 6.12 26.53 1.64
N ARG A 412 6.53 27.68 2.14
CA ARG A 412 7.73 27.83 2.96
C ARG A 412 7.41 27.39 4.38
N GLN A 413 8.11 26.37 4.86
CA GLN A 413 7.90 25.85 6.21
C GLN A 413 8.86 26.49 7.23
N GLU A 414 8.69 26.15 8.50
CA GLU A 414 9.50 26.67 9.62
C GLU A 414 10.99 26.32 9.50
N ASP A 415 11.33 25.29 8.74
CA ASP A 415 12.71 24.91 8.40
C ASP A 415 13.39 25.91 7.44
N GLY A 416 12.64 26.84 6.87
CA GLY A 416 13.12 27.86 5.93
C GLY A 416 13.20 27.38 4.48
N TYR A 417 12.72 26.18 4.17
CA TYR A 417 12.68 25.63 2.82
C TYR A 417 11.28 25.77 2.22
N TRP A 418 11.23 25.93 0.89
CA TRP A 418 10.00 25.78 0.13
C TRP A 418 9.77 24.30 -0.15
N HIS A 419 8.58 23.82 0.19
CA HIS A 419 8.14 22.45 -0.03
C HIS A 419 7.02 22.44 -1.05
N CYS A 420 7.06 21.49 -2.00
CA CYS A 420 5.91 21.21 -2.84
C CYS A 420 4.89 20.40 -2.03
N ILE A 421 3.78 21.04 -1.68
CA ILE A 421 2.71 20.43 -0.87
C ILE A 421 1.51 20.00 -1.71
N GLY A 422 1.53 20.30 -3.01
CA GLY A 422 0.55 19.81 -3.97
C GLY A 422 1.09 19.87 -5.39
N LEU A 423 0.85 18.81 -6.17
CA LEU A 423 1.18 18.73 -7.58
C LEU A 423 0.16 17.84 -8.31
N GLY A 424 -0.44 18.33 -9.37
CA GLY A 424 -1.48 17.56 -10.07
C GLY A 424 -2.11 18.31 -11.23
N THR A 425 -3.33 17.94 -11.61
CA THR A 425 -4.09 18.57 -12.70
C THR A 425 -5.33 19.33 -12.22
N GLY A 426 -5.62 19.32 -10.92
CA GLY A 426 -6.85 19.83 -10.31
C GLY A 426 -6.66 21.13 -9.53
N GLY A 427 -7.72 21.95 -9.47
CA GLY A 427 -7.76 23.35 -9.02
C GLY A 427 -7.32 23.59 -7.58
N TYR A 428 -6.01 23.56 -7.35
CA TYR A 428 -5.43 23.80 -6.04
C TYR A 428 -5.70 25.23 -5.56
N THR A 429 -5.83 25.40 -4.25
CA THR A 429 -5.88 26.72 -3.62
C THR A 429 -4.71 26.88 -2.68
N LEU A 430 -4.49 28.10 -2.20
CA LEU A 430 -3.53 28.32 -1.13
C LEU A 430 -3.92 27.47 0.10
N PRO A 431 -2.94 26.97 0.87
CA PRO A 431 -3.19 26.39 2.17
C PRO A 431 -3.85 27.43 3.09
N GLU A 432 -4.73 26.97 3.99
CA GLU A 432 -5.45 27.83 4.96
C GLU A 432 -4.54 28.43 6.03
#